data_AF-A0A8T6VE53-F1
#
_entry.id   AF-A0A8T6VE53-F1
#
_cell.length_a   1.000
_cell.length_b   1.000
_cell.length_c   1.000
_cell.angle_alpha   90.00
_cell.angle_beta   90.00
_cell.angle_gamma   90.00
#
_symmetry.space_group_name_H-M   'P 1'
#
loop_
_entity.id
_entity.type
_entity.pdbx_description
1 polymer ?
#
loop_
_entity_poly.entity_id
_entity_poly.type
_entity_poly.pdbx_seq_one_letter_code
_entity_poly.pdbx_strand_id
1 'polypeptide(L)' 'MEHEIEKARVTDVTGGMAGKMLELMPAIEKEISALIVNAATPNNIYKALKGERVIGTTIVKG' A
#
# COMPACT_ATOMS: atom_id res chain seq x y z
N MET A 1 9.79 6.43 22.41
CA MET A 1 10.87 5.70 21.70
C MET A 1 10.37 5.48 20.29
N GLU A 2 10.92 6.22 19.33
CA GLU A 2 10.69 5.95 17.92
C GLU A 2 11.50 4.70 17.58
N HIS A 3 10.84 3.65 17.10
CA HIS A 3 11.52 2.47 16.59
C HIS A 3 11.88 2.75 15.13
N GLU A 4 13.17 2.82 14.80
CA GLU A 4 13.60 2.74 13.41
C GLU A 4 13.25 1.34 12.90
N ILE A 5 12.26 1.26 12.01
CA ILE A 5 11.91 0.02 11.32
C ILE A 5 12.99 -0.21 10.26
N GLU A 6 13.88 -1.19 10.48
CA GLU A 6 14.86 -1.61 9.46
C GLU A 6 14.12 -2.13 8.22
N LYS A 7 14.57 -1.71 7.03
CA LYS A 7 14.03 -2.21 5.75
C LYS A 7 14.28 -3.71 5.64
N ALA A 8 13.23 -4.48 5.39
CA ALA A 8 13.36 -5.88 4.98
C ALA A 8 14.26 -5.98 3.74
N ARG A 9 15.37 -6.72 3.85
CA ARG A 9 16.34 -6.95 2.76
C ARG A 9 15.96 -8.11 1.84
N VAL A 10 14.89 -8.81 2.20
CA VAL A 10 14.34 -9.99 1.53
C VAL A 10 12.84 -9.82 1.39
N THR A 11 12.26 -10.49 0.39
CA THR A 11 10.82 -10.50 0.15
C THR A 11 10.09 -11.17 1.32
N ASP A 12 9.55 -10.37 2.24
CA ASP A 12 8.75 -10.83 3.38
C ASP A 12 7.25 -10.76 3.10
N VAL A 13 6.86 -11.17 1.90
CA VAL A 13 5.46 -11.17 1.45
C VAL A 13 5.13 -12.44 0.71
N THR A 14 3.91 -12.94 0.90
CA THR A 14 3.40 -14.13 0.19
C THR A 14 2.90 -13.75 -1.21
N GLY A 15 2.68 -14.77 -2.05
CA GLY A 15 2.30 -14.60 -3.46
C GLY A 15 1.14 -13.64 -3.71
N GLY A 16 0.11 -13.66 -2.85
CA GLY A 16 -1.02 -12.74 -2.98
C GLY A 16 -0.65 -11.26 -2.81
N MET A 17 0.33 -10.92 -1.98
CA MET A 17 0.82 -9.54 -1.84
C MET A 17 1.88 -9.20 -2.88
N ALA A 18 2.75 -10.15 -3.22
CA ALA A 18 3.71 -9.99 -4.31
C ALA A 18 3.00 -9.70 -5.64
N GLY A 19 1.89 -10.40 -5.94
CA GLY A 19 1.07 -10.15 -7.14
C GLY A 19 0.49 -8.72 -7.19
N LYS A 20 -0.02 -8.22 -6.05
CA LYS A 20 -0.50 -6.83 -5.95
C LYS A 20 0.63 -5.82 -6.20
N MET A 21 1.84 -6.09 -5.69
CA MET A 21 2.98 -5.22 -5.95
C MET A 21 3.33 -5.19 -7.44
N LEU A 22 3.42 -6.36 -8.09
CA LEU A 22 3.69 -6.45 -9.53
C LEU A 22 2.65 -5.71 -10.37
N GLU A 23 1.38 -5.77 -9.98
CA GLU A 23 0.30 -5.04 -10.65
C GLU A 23 0.42 -3.52 -10.49
N LEU A 24 0.84 -3.04 -9.31
CA LEU A 24 0.97 -1.62 -9.02
C LEU A 24 2.28 -0.99 -9.55
N MET A 25 3.34 -1.78 -9.73
CA MET A 25 4.67 -1.29 -10.14
C MET A 25 4.65 -0.32 -11.34
N PRO A 26 3.95 -0.59 -12.45
CA PRO A 26 3.94 0.32 -13.61
C PRO A 26 3.34 1.71 -13.30
N ALA A 27 2.41 1.79 -12.34
CA ALA A 27 1.84 3.07 -11.91
C ALA A 27 2.83 3.84 -11.01
N ILE A 28 3.46 3.14 -10.06
CA ILE A 28 4.45 3.74 -9.17
C ILE A 28 5.67 4.26 -9.95
N GLU A 29 6.14 3.54 -10.96
CA GLU A 29 7.26 3.97 -11.83
C GLU A 29 6.98 5.31 -12.54
N LYS A 30 5.70 5.55 -12.87
CA LYS A 30 5.16 6.78 -13.46
C LYS A 30 4.76 7.84 -12.42
N GLU A 31 5.21 7.70 -11.19
CA GLU A 31 4.99 8.66 -10.08
C GLU A 31 3.52 8.78 -9.65
N ILE A 32 2.70 7.78 -9.99
CA ILE A 32 1.32 7.69 -9.52
C ILE A 32 1.34 6.95 -8.18
N SER A 33 0.89 7.60 -7.11
CA SER A 33 0.76 6.95 -5.80
C SER A 33 -0.37 5.91 -5.79
N ALA A 34 -0.16 4.81 -5.07
CA ALA A 34 -1.20 3.80 -4.84
C ALA A 34 -1.55 3.69 -3.34
N LEU A 35 -2.79 3.35 -3.05
CA LEU A 35 -3.29 3.11 -1.70
C LEU A 35 -3.90 1.71 -1.62
N ILE A 36 -3.35 0.86 -0.77
CA ILE A 36 -3.91 -0.47 -0.45
C ILE A 36 -4.71 -0.37 0.84
N VAL A 37 -5.99 -0.70 0.79
CA VAL A 37 -6.89 -0.73 1.96
C VAL A 37 -7.54 -2.11 2.11
N ASN A 38 -7.93 -2.45 3.34
CA ASN A 38 -8.77 -3.62 3.58
C ASN A 38 -10.21 -3.33 3.19
N ALA A 39 -10.69 -3.96 2.11
CA ALA A 39 -12.05 -3.81 1.60
C ALA A 39 -13.13 -4.45 2.50
N ALA A 40 -12.76 -5.44 3.33
CA ALA A 40 -13.69 -6.06 4.27
C ALA A 40 -13.98 -5.18 5.49
N THR A 41 -13.19 -4.12 5.69
CA THR A 41 -13.48 -3.11 6.72
C THR A 41 -14.61 -2.20 6.23
N PRO A 42 -15.73 -2.08 6.96
CA PRO A 42 -16.85 -1.24 6.56
C PRO A 42 -16.42 0.20 6.29
N ASN A 43 -16.98 0.81 5.23
CA ASN A 43 -16.73 2.18 4.81
C ASN A 43 -15.30 2.52 4.34
N ASN A 44 -14.34 1.58 4.38
CA ASN A 44 -12.95 1.89 4.06
C ASN A 44 -12.77 2.30 2.59
N ILE A 45 -13.49 1.63 1.67
CA ILE A 45 -13.51 1.97 0.25
C ILE A 45 -14.12 3.36 0.02
N TYR A 46 -15.27 3.64 0.63
CA TYR A 46 -15.94 4.94 0.51
C TYR A 46 -15.02 6.09 0.94
N LYS A 47 -14.41 5.96 2.13
CA LYS A 47 -13.53 6.96 2.71
C LYS A 47 -12.26 7.15 1.86
N ALA A 48 -11.65 6.06 1.40
CA ALA A 48 -10.47 6.11 0.53
C ALA A 48 -10.75 6.89 -0.75
N LEU A 49 -11.88 6.63 -1.41
CA LEU A 49 -12.28 7.32 -2.63
C LEU A 49 -12.67 8.80 -2.41
N LYS A 50 -13.10 9.16 -1.20
CA LYS A 50 -13.36 10.56 -0.81
C LYS A 50 -12.12 11.33 -0.38
N GLY A 51 -10.96 10.69 -0.31
CA GLY A 51 -9.72 11.31 0.19
C GLY A 51 -9.72 11.52 1.71
N GLU A 52 -10.59 10.84 2.44
CA GLU A 52 -10.58 10.84 3.90
C GLU A 52 -9.44 10.00 4.45
N ARG A 53 -9.06 10.24 5.71
CA ARG A 53 -8.05 9.41 6.38
C ARG A 53 -8.60 8.00 6.60
N VAL A 54 -7.86 7.01 6.11
CA VAL A 54 -8.16 5.58 6.22
C VAL A 54 -6.93 4.82 6.70
N ILE A 55 -7.16 3.67 7.34
CA ILE A 55 -6.09 2.74 7.69
C ILE A 55 -5.76 1.92 6.43
N GLY A 56 -4.51 2.01 5.99
CA GLY A 56 -4.01 1.33 4.81
C GLY A 56 -2.52 1.59 4.57
N THR A 57 -2.03 1.12 3.43
CA THR A 57 -0.64 1.27 3.00
C THR A 57 -0.57 2.18 1.78
N THR A 58 0.10 3.32 1.93
CA THR A 58 0.41 4.20 0.80
C THR A 58 1.75 3.79 0.19
N ILE A 59 1.76 3.60 -1.13
CA ILE A 59 2.95 3.28 -1.91
C ILE A 59 3.23 4.46 -2.81
N VAL A 60 4.45 4.98 -2.70
CA VAL A 60 4.97 6.08 -3.53
C VAL A 60 6.32 5.65 -4.10
N LYS A 61 6.72 6.30 -5.20
CA LYS A 61 8.09 6.22 -5.68
C LYS A 61 9.00 6.87 -4.64
N GLY A 62 10.02 6.12 -4.19
CA GLY A 62 11.05 6.59 -3.26
C GLY A 62 12.28 7.13 -3.97
#